data_AF-A0A5J6JG00-F1
#
_entry.id   AF-A0A5J6JG00-F1
#
_cell.length_a   1.000
_cell.length_b   1.000
_cell.length_c   1.000
_cell.angle_alpha   90.00
_cell.angle_beta   90.00
_cell.angle_gamma   90.00
#
_symmetry.space_group_name_H-M   'P 1'
#
loop_
_entity.id
_entity.type
_entity.pdbx_description
1 polymer ?
#
loop_
_entity_poly.entity_id
_entity_poly.type
_entity_poly.pdbx_seq_one_letter_code
_entity_poly.pdbx_strand_id
1 'polypeptide(L)'
;MKEQLIIFNMAKNVELPTSQRPKVIPWEPAEFGAFLDRIGTHRLGALFEVIAGTGLRRGEAWGLRWDDVDFARRVIVVRQQIVQVSGLKKRDMAPVAGP
;
A
#
# COMPACT_ATOMS: atom_id res chain seq x y z
N MET A 1 -41.57 -2.17 9.18
CA MET A 1 -40.31 -2.60 9.84
C MET A 1 -39.88 -1.43 10.71
N LYS A 2 -39.91 -1.57 12.04
CA LYS A 2 -39.57 -0.48 12.99
C LYS A 2 -38.06 -0.54 13.27
N GLU A 3 -37.37 0.57 13.09
CA GLU A 3 -35.92 0.68 13.36
C GLU A 3 -35.66 0.46 14.85
N GLN A 4 -34.89 -0.59 15.20
CA GLN A 4 -34.42 -0.83 16.55
C GLN A 4 -33.21 0.08 16.83
N LEU A 5 -33.50 1.30 17.27
CA LEU A 5 -32.49 2.28 17.66
C LEU A 5 -31.71 1.79 18.88
N ILE A 6 -30.39 1.65 18.73
CA ILE A 6 -29.46 1.35 19.82
C ILE A 6 -28.89 2.67 20.32
N ILE A 7 -29.15 2.99 21.59
CA ILE A 7 -28.75 4.27 22.22
C ILE A 7 -27.28 4.33 22.62
N PHE A 8 -26.50 3.28 22.37
CA PHE A 8 -25.09 3.20 22.73
C PHE A 8 -24.30 2.37 21.71
N ASN A 9 -23.00 2.63 21.60
CA ASN A 9 -22.12 1.86 20.73
C ASN A 9 -21.88 0.45 21.32
N MET A 10 -22.54 -0.58 20.78
CA MET A 10 -22.35 -1.97 21.21
C MET A 10 -20.92 -2.48 20.99
N ALA A 11 -20.21 -1.98 19.99
CA ALA A 11 -18.82 -2.38 19.72
C ALA A 11 -17.83 -1.82 20.77
N LYS A 12 -18.24 -0.85 21.59
CA LYS A 12 -17.37 -0.24 22.61
C LYS A 12 -16.96 -1.22 23.71
N ASN A 13 -17.79 -2.24 23.98
CA ASN A 13 -17.58 -3.21 25.05
C ASN A 13 -17.07 -4.57 24.53
N VAL A 14 -16.66 -4.65 23.26
CA VAL A 14 -16.10 -5.87 22.70
C VAL A 14 -14.58 -5.82 22.82
N GLU A 15 -14.00 -6.81 23.49
CA GLU A 15 -12.55 -7.03 23.42
C GLU A 15 -12.20 -7.57 22.03
N LEU A 16 -11.34 -6.85 21.32
CA LEU A 16 -10.85 -7.29 20.02
C LEU A 16 -9.96 -8.52 20.22
N PRO A 17 -10.14 -9.60 19.44
CA PRO A 17 -9.23 -10.72 19.50
C PRO A 17 -7.82 -10.27 19.10
N THR A 18 -6.82 -10.72 19.86
CA THR A 18 -5.42 -10.43 19.55
C THR A 18 -5.05 -11.06 18.20
N SER A 19 -4.85 -10.22 17.19
CA SER A 19 -4.35 -10.67 15.89
C SER A 19 -2.86 -11.00 16.02
N GLN A 20 -2.50 -12.28 15.86
CA GLN A 20 -1.11 -12.67 15.72
C GLN A 20 -0.66 -12.37 14.29
N ARG A 21 0.07 -11.26 14.12
CA ARG A 21 0.76 -10.97 12.86
C ARG A 21 2.12 -11.66 12.89
N PRO A 22 2.47 -12.48 11.88
CA PRO A 22 3.80 -13.06 11.81
C PRO A 22 4.84 -11.93 11.78
N LYS A 23 5.92 -12.12 12.55
CA LYS A 23 7.03 -11.16 12.59
C LYS A 23 7.71 -11.14 11.22
N VAL A 24 7.88 -9.94 10.66
CA VAL A 24 8.68 -9.76 9.44
C VAL A 24 10.15 -9.92 9.84
N ILE A 25 10.85 -10.85 9.18
CA ILE A 25 12.29 -11.01 9.30
C ILE A 25 12.89 -10.25 8.10
N PRO A 26 13.53 -9.09 8.30
CA PRO A 26 14.15 -8.36 7.21
C PRO A 26 15.38 -9.13 6.68
N TRP A 27 15.73 -8.88 5.43
CA TRP A 27 16.97 -9.39 4.86
C TRP A 27 18.19 -8.70 5.47
N GLU A 28 19.28 -9.45 5.54
CA GLU A 28 20.59 -8.88 5.86
C GLU A 28 21.10 -8.02 4.69
N PRO A 29 21.96 -7.01 4.94
CA PRO A 29 22.47 -6.14 3.88
C PRO A 29 23.10 -6.89 2.70
N ALA A 30 23.79 -7.99 2.96
CA ALA A 30 24.42 -8.82 1.93
C ALA A 30 23.39 -9.53 1.03
N GLU A 31 22.30 -10.03 1.61
CA GLU A 31 21.21 -10.68 0.88
C GLU A 31 20.48 -9.66 0.00
N PHE A 32 20.25 -8.47 0.54
CA PHE A 32 19.61 -7.38 -0.20
C PHE A 32 20.47 -6.87 -1.36
N GLY A 33 21.78 -6.68 -1.15
CA GLY A 33 22.71 -6.34 -2.22
C GLY A 33 22.72 -7.38 -3.34
N ALA A 34 22.83 -8.66 -2.99
CA ALA A 34 22.80 -9.76 -3.95
C ALA A 34 21.48 -9.80 -4.76
N PHE A 35 20.35 -9.47 -4.13
CA PHE A 35 19.08 -9.31 -4.83
C PHE A 35 19.11 -8.17 -5.85
N LEU A 36 19.56 -6.97 -5.46
CA LEU A 36 19.64 -5.80 -6.35
C LEU A 36 20.57 -6.07 -7.54
N ASP A 37 21.75 -6.64 -7.30
CA ASP A 37 22.70 -7.04 -8.34
C ASP A 37 22.07 -8.01 -9.34
N ARG A 38 21.29 -8.97 -8.84
CA ARG A 38 20.64 -9.98 -9.68
C ARG A 38 19.53 -9.38 -10.55
N ILE A 39 18.77 -8.41 -10.04
CA ILE A 39 17.59 -7.89 -10.73
C ILE A 39 17.89 -6.69 -11.63
N GLY A 40 19.11 -6.15 -11.62
CA GLY A 40 19.47 -4.94 -12.37
C GLY A 40 19.17 -5.04 -13.87
N THR A 41 19.22 -6.24 -14.44
CA THR A 41 18.87 -6.51 -15.87
C THR A 41 17.40 -6.85 -16.09
N HIS A 42 16.63 -7.08 -15.03
CA HIS A 42 15.21 -7.37 -15.11
C HIS A 42 14.43 -6.08 -15.41
N ARG A 43 13.29 -6.19 -16.13
CA ARG A 43 12.44 -5.04 -16.48
C ARG A 43 11.94 -4.22 -15.28
N LEU A 44 11.98 -4.78 -14.07
CA LEU A 44 11.61 -4.13 -12.81
C LEU A 44 12.82 -3.71 -11.96
N GLY A 45 14.05 -3.85 -12.46
CA GLY A 45 15.28 -3.51 -11.74
C GLY A 45 15.22 -2.10 -11.14
N ALA A 46 15.01 -1.10 -12.01
CA ALA A 46 14.90 0.29 -11.61
C ALA A 46 13.78 0.55 -10.57
N LEU A 47 12.66 -0.18 -10.63
CA LEU A 47 11.57 -0.02 -9.66
C LEU A 47 12.02 -0.43 -8.25
N PHE A 48 12.71 -1.57 -8.14
CA PHE A 48 13.20 -2.06 -6.86
C PHE A 48 14.35 -1.20 -6.33
N GLU A 49 15.25 -0.70 -7.18
CA GLU A 49 16.29 0.26 -6.80
C GLU A 49 15.68 1.54 -6.22
N VAL A 50 14.64 2.08 -6.86
CA VAL A 50 13.94 3.26 -6.35
C VAL A 50 13.29 2.95 -4.99
N ILE A 51 12.56 1.84 -4.87
CA ILE A 51 11.95 1.44 -3.59
C ILE A 51 13.02 1.26 -2.50
N ALA A 52 14.14 0.62 -2.83
CA ALA A 52 15.27 0.39 -1.94
C ALA A 52 15.87 1.69 -1.41
N GLY A 53 16.14 2.64 -2.32
CA GLY A 53 16.78 3.91 -1.98
C GLY A 53 15.87 4.93 -1.30
N THR A 54 14.54 4.78 -1.42
CA THR A 54 13.58 5.81 -0.96
C THR A 54 12.59 5.32 0.09
N GLY A 55 12.43 4.01 0.28
CA GLY A 55 11.49 3.43 1.24
C GLY A 55 10.02 3.55 0.82
N LEU A 56 9.72 3.81 -0.46
CA LEU A 56 8.35 3.91 -0.95
C LEU A 56 7.56 2.63 -0.71
N ARG A 57 6.29 2.79 -0.31
CA ARG A 57 5.36 1.67 -0.30
C ARG A 57 5.12 1.22 -1.74
N ARG A 58 4.89 -0.08 -1.94
CA ARG A 58 4.62 -0.65 -3.27
C ARG A 58 3.57 0.14 -4.05
N GLY A 59 2.44 0.50 -3.43
CA GLY A 59 1.38 1.27 -4.09
C GLY A 59 1.80 2.69 -4.49
N GLU A 60 2.67 3.33 -3.71
CA GLU A 60 3.23 4.66 -4.02
C GLU A 60 4.21 4.57 -5.19
N ALA A 61 5.08 3.56 -5.21
CA ALA A 61 5.99 3.32 -6.31
C ALA A 61 5.26 3.05 -7.64
N TRP A 62 4.15 2.31 -7.60
CA TRP A 62 3.28 2.11 -8.77
C TRP A 62 2.50 3.36 -9.17
N GLY A 63 2.19 4.24 -8.22
CA GLY A 63 1.44 5.48 -8.44
C GLY A 63 2.29 6.68 -8.84
N LEU A 64 3.61 6.52 -8.91
CA LEU A 64 4.55 7.60 -9.20
C LEU A 64 4.42 8.06 -10.66
N ARG A 65 4.33 9.38 -10.88
CA ARG A 65 4.31 10.00 -12.22
C ARG A 65 5.62 10.74 -12.48
N TRP A 66 5.92 11.02 -13.75
CA TRP A 66 7.11 11.79 -14.12
C TRP A 66 7.10 13.20 -13.51
N ASP A 67 5.93 13.85 -13.43
CA ASP A 67 5.76 15.18 -12.82
C ASP A 67 6.02 15.20 -11.29
N ASP A 68 6.11 14.03 -10.66
CA ASP A 68 6.38 13.89 -9.23
C ASP A 68 7.90 13.80 -8.93
N VAL A 69 8.75 13.72 -9.96
CA VAL A 69 10.20 13.54 -9.84
C VAL A 69 10.93 14.80 -10.29
N ASP A 70 11.59 15.46 -9.35
CA ASP A 70 12.50 16.57 -9.61
C ASP A 70 13.95 16.05 -9.56
N PHE A 71 14.52 15.76 -10.73
CA PHE A 71 15.89 15.29 -10.84
C PHE A 71 16.94 16.35 -10.46
N ALA A 72 16.65 17.63 -10.67
CA ALA A 72 17.58 18.71 -10.34
C ALA A 72 17.72 18.86 -8.82
N ARG A 73 16.60 18.76 -8.10
CA ARG A 73 16.56 18.85 -6.63
C ARG A 73 16.75 17.50 -5.94
N ARG A 74 16.74 16.40 -6.71
CA ARG A 74 16.78 15.01 -6.22
C ARG A 74 15.64 14.71 -5.24
N VAL A 75 14.43 15.15 -5.59
CA VAL A 75 13.23 15.02 -4.77
C VAL A 75 12.19 14.19 -5.51
N ILE A 76 11.55 13.27 -4.78
CA ILE A 76 10.34 12.59 -5.22
C ILE A 76 9.19 13.05 -4.32
N VAL A 77 8.09 13.50 -4.92
CA VAL A 77 6.88 13.93 -4.20
C VAL A 77 5.82 12.84 -4.30
N VAL A 78 5.54 12.16 -3.19
CA VAL A 78 4.51 11.11 -3.16
C VAL A 78 3.12 11.73 -3.07
N ARG A 79 2.36 11.70 -4.17
CA ARG A 79 1.00 12.29 -4.23
C ARG A 79 -0.13 11.28 -4.16
N GLN A 80 0.11 10.05 -4.63
CA GLN A 80 -0.92 9.03 -4.73
C GLN A 80 -0.33 7.64 -4.54
N GLN A 81 -1.19 6.68 -4.26
CA GLN A 81 -0.86 5.26 -4.26
C GLN A 81 -1.92 4.50 -5.05
N ILE A 82 -1.48 3.52 -5.85
CA ILE A 82 -2.39 2.59 -6.50
C ILE A 82 -2.74 1.49 -5.50
N VAL A 83 -4.05 1.30 -5.30
CA VAL A 83 -4.59 0.23 -4.46
C VAL A 83 -5.27 -0.82 -5.33
N GLN A 84 -5.01 -2.09 -5.04
CA GLN A 84 -5.77 -3.18 -5.63
C GLN A 84 -7.00 -3.43 -4.75
N VAL A 85 -8.17 -3.14 -5.30
CA VAL A 85 -9.44 -3.43 -4.63
C VAL A 85 -9.90 -4.83 -5.05
N SER A 86 -9.74 -5.82 -4.19
CA SER A 86 -10.36 -7.13 -4.38
C SER A 86 -11.85 -7.03 -4.01
N GLY A 87 -12.70 -6.78 -4.99
CA GLY A 87 -14.16 -6.77 -4.80
C GLY A 87 -14.75 -8.16 -5.00
N LEU A 88 -15.51 -8.64 -4.01
CA LEU A 88 -16.70 -9.42 -4.30
C LEU A 88 -17.52 -8.65 -5.36
N LYS A 89 -18.14 -9.41 -6.28
CA LYS A 89 -18.77 -8.89 -7.51
C LYS A 89 -19.55 -7.60 -7.30
N LYS A 90 -19.39 -6.68 -8.25
CA LYS A 90 -20.05 -5.37 -8.45
C LYS A 90 -21.61 -5.37 -8.47
N ARG A 91 -22.28 -6.48 -8.13
CA ARG A 91 -23.76 -6.60 -8.16
C ARG A 91 -24.45 -6.05 -6.91
N ASP A 92 -23.73 -5.78 -5.82
CA ASP A 92 -24.35 -5.34 -4.55
C ASP A 92 -24.04 -3.88 -4.18
N MET A 93 -23.32 -3.15 -5.04
CA MET A 93 -23.00 -1.73 -4.80
C MET A 93 -24.03 -0.85 -5.50
N ALA A 94 -24.96 -0.28 -4.73
CA ALA A 94 -25.79 0.83 -5.20
C ALA A 94 -24.89 1.96 -5.72
N PRO A 95 -25.32 2.72 -6.75
CA PRO A 95 -24.49 3.75 -7.34
C PRO A 95 -24.13 4.79 -6.27
N VAL A 96 -22.84 4.89 -5.95
CA VAL A 96 -22.30 5.99 -5.16
C VAL A 96 -22.33 7.21 -6.07
N ALA A 97 -23.36 8.04 -5.91
CA ALA A 97 -23.38 9.37 -6.48
C ALA A 97 -22.33 10.21 -5.73
N GLY A 98 -21.21 10.50 -6.40
CA GLY A 98 -20.34 11.60 -6.04
C GLY A 98 -20.87 12.91 -6.62
N PRO A 99 -20.47 14.07 -6.07
CA PRO A 99 -20.93 15.39 -6.50
C PRO A 99 -20.61 15.69 -7.97
#